data_AF-A0A929PGZ2-F1
#
_entry.id   AF-A0A929PGZ2-F1
#
_cell.length_a   1.000
_cell.length_b   1.000
_cell.length_c   1.000
_cell.angle_alpha   90.00
_cell.angle_beta   90.00
_cell.angle_gamma   90.00
#
_symmetry.space_group_name_H-M   'P 1'
#
loop_
_entity.id
_entity.type
_entity.pdbx_description
1 polymer ?
#
loop_
_entity_poly.entity_id
_entity_poly.type
_entity_poly.pdbx_seq_one_letter_code
_entity_poly.pdbx_strand_id
1 'polypeptide(L)'
;MQFEANLIICGELTCETGLHIGGAAESIEIGGVDNIVIRDAKSGSPFIPGSSLKGKMRSLIELSDPEASRNIVENKGEHCKCGMCVPCKIFGVSASVETKEEEIKEEMRKGPT
;
A
#
# COMPACT_ATOMS: atom_id res chain seq x y z
N MET A 1 -11.24 -5.48 21.58
CA MET A 1 -10.66 -6.67 20.93
C MET A 1 -9.40 -7.03 21.66
N GLN A 2 -9.26 -8.30 22.07
CA GLN A 2 -8.03 -8.80 22.68
C GLN A 2 -7.24 -9.53 21.59
N PHE A 3 -5.92 -9.37 21.58
CA PHE A 3 -5.05 -10.09 20.67
C PHE A 3 -5.09 -11.59 20.98
N GLU A 4 -5.31 -12.43 19.96
CA GLU A 4 -5.37 -13.89 20.12
C GLU A 4 -4.07 -14.56 19.68
N ALA A 5 -3.64 -14.36 18.43
CA ALA A 5 -2.45 -15.00 17.88
C ALA A 5 -1.90 -14.29 16.63
N ASN A 6 -0.62 -14.55 16.32
CA ASN A 6 0.00 -14.24 15.03
C ASN A 6 0.04 -15.50 14.17
N LEU A 7 -0.55 -15.45 12.98
CA LEU A 7 -0.49 -16.53 12.00
C LEU A 7 0.63 -16.25 11.00
N ILE A 8 1.56 -17.20 10.84
CA ILE A 8 2.68 -17.09 9.88
C ILE A 8 2.33 -17.88 8.63
N ILE A 9 2.30 -17.20 7.48
CA ILE A 9 2.08 -17.82 6.17
C ILE A 9 3.41 -17.77 5.41
N CYS A 10 3.93 -18.94 5.05
CA CYS A 10 5.17 -19.10 4.30
C CYS A 10 4.90 -19.73 2.94
N GLY A 11 5.73 -19.38 1.95
CA GLY A 11 5.69 -19.96 0.61
C GLY A 11 6.91 -19.55 -0.20
N GLU A 12 7.11 -20.24 -1.32
CA GLU A 12 8.14 -19.93 -2.31
C GLU A 12 7.47 -19.40 -3.58
N LEU A 13 8.04 -18.33 -4.16
CA LEU A 13 7.54 -17.72 -5.39
C LEU A 13 8.52 -18.03 -6.52
N THR A 14 8.04 -18.75 -7.54
CA THR A 14 8.79 -19.03 -8.76
C THR A 14 8.42 -18.03 -9.84
N CYS A 15 9.42 -17.43 -10.50
CA CYS A 15 9.20 -16.57 -11.64
C CYS A 15 9.07 -17.42 -12.91
N GLU A 16 7.84 -17.63 -13.37
CA GLU A 16 7.54 -18.34 -14.62
C GLU A 16 8.03 -17.58 -15.87
N THR A 17 8.13 -16.26 -15.77
CA THR A 17 8.61 -15.35 -16.82
C THR A 17 9.55 -14.29 -16.25
N GLY A 18 10.15 -13.48 -17.13
CA GLY A 18 11.00 -12.36 -16.71
C GLY A 18 10.22 -11.36 -15.85
N LEU A 19 10.64 -11.19 -14.59
CA LEU A 19 10.04 -10.25 -13.64
C LEU A 19 10.90 -8.99 -13.51
N HIS A 20 10.31 -7.84 -13.84
CA HIS A 20 10.93 -6.54 -13.65
C HIS A 20 10.17 -5.74 -12.58
N ILE A 21 10.86 -5.39 -11.49
CA ILE A 21 10.39 -4.45 -10.48
C ILE A 21 11.42 -3.32 -10.42
N GLY A 22 11.00 -2.13 -10.86
CA GLY A 22 11.86 -0.95 -10.88
C GLY A 22 12.27 -0.50 -9.47
N GLY A 23 13.50 -0.02 -9.34
CA GLY A 23 13.99 0.68 -8.15
C GLY A 23 13.87 2.21 -8.27
N ALA A 24 14.08 2.92 -7.16
CA ALA A 24 14.35 4.36 -7.23
C ALA A 24 15.70 4.57 -7.93
N ALA A 25 15.75 5.49 -8.89
CA ALA A 25 17.00 5.87 -9.54
C ALA A 25 17.86 6.64 -8.53
N GLU A 26 18.82 5.97 -7.89
CA GLU A 26 19.92 6.68 -7.23
C GLU A 26 20.79 7.29 -8.32
N SER A 27 20.61 8.60 -8.54
CA SER A 27 21.36 9.47 -9.46
C SER A 27 21.55 8.93 -10.90
N ILE A 28 21.01 9.67 -11.86
CA ILE A 28 21.29 9.46 -13.29
C ILE A 28 22.80 9.69 -13.50
N GLU A 29 23.60 8.63 -13.42
CA GLU A 29 24.97 8.65 -13.88
C GLU A 29 24.97 8.81 -15.40
N ILE A 30 25.88 9.62 -15.94
CA ILE A 30 25.98 9.87 -17.38
C ILE A 30 26.42 8.55 -18.04
N GLY A 31 25.50 7.92 -18.79
CA GLY A 31 25.67 6.54 -19.31
C GLY A 31 24.89 5.46 -18.53
N GLY A 32 23.96 5.87 -17.66
CA GLY A 32 23.16 5.02 -16.80
C GLY A 32 22.44 3.88 -17.53
N VAL A 33 22.38 2.73 -16.87
CA VAL A 33 21.77 1.51 -17.37
C VAL A 33 20.24 1.69 -17.44
N ASP A 34 19.66 1.57 -18.63
CA ASP A 34 18.20 1.54 -18.78
C ASP A 34 17.62 0.30 -18.06
N ASN A 35 16.52 0.49 -17.31
CA ASN A 35 15.76 -0.55 -16.61
C ASN A 35 16.47 -1.25 -15.43
N ILE A 36 16.79 -0.49 -14.38
CA ILE A 36 17.35 -1.03 -13.13
C ILE A 36 16.28 -1.83 -12.37
N VAL A 37 16.54 -3.12 -12.16
CA VAL A 37 15.78 -3.99 -11.24
C VAL A 37 16.20 -3.70 -9.81
N ILE A 38 15.24 -3.63 -8.89
CA ILE A 38 15.52 -3.44 -7.46
C ILE A 38 16.33 -4.61 -6.90
N ARG A 39 17.40 -4.29 -6.17
CA ARG A 39 18.34 -5.26 -5.60
C ARG A 39 18.52 -4.99 -4.12
N ASP A 40 18.75 -6.06 -3.36
CA ASP A 40 19.13 -5.93 -1.97
C ASP A 40 20.57 -5.40 -1.89
N ALA A 41 20.78 -4.32 -1.15
CA ALA A 41 22.07 -3.65 -1.02
C ALA A 41 23.16 -4.56 -0.41
N LYS A 42 22.77 -5.58 0.36
CA LYS A 42 23.73 -6.50 1.00
C LYS A 42 24.14 -7.64 0.08
N SER A 43 23.17 -8.26 -0.59
CA SER A 43 23.41 -9.45 -1.42
C SER A 43 23.60 -9.16 -2.90
N GLY A 44 23.25 -7.96 -3.37
CA GLY A 44 23.22 -7.59 -4.80
C GLY A 44 22.15 -8.34 -5.62
N SER A 45 21.38 -9.22 -4.97
CA SER A 45 20.39 -10.06 -5.63
C SER A 45 19.07 -9.31 -5.83
N PRO A 46 18.36 -9.56 -6.96
CA PRO A 46 17.03 -8.98 -7.15
C PRO A 46 16.06 -9.54 -6.10
N PHE A 47 15.14 -8.70 -5.63
CA PHE A 47 14.13 -9.13 -4.67
C PHE A 47 12.76 -8.53 -4.99
N ILE A 48 11.70 -9.14 -4.45
CA ILE A 48 10.34 -8.62 -4.53
C ILE A 48 10.06 -7.79 -3.27
N PRO A 49 9.86 -6.46 -3.37
CA PRO A 49 9.54 -5.64 -2.21
C PRO A 49 8.17 -6.01 -1.62
N GLY A 50 8.07 -6.00 -0.29
CA GLY A 50 6.80 -6.26 0.40
C GLY A 50 5.70 -5.27 0.02
N SER A 51 6.04 -4.02 -0.27
CA SER A 51 5.10 -3.00 -0.76
C SER A 51 4.53 -3.35 -2.14
N SER A 52 5.36 -3.82 -3.07
CA SER A 52 4.94 -4.25 -4.40
C SER A 52 3.98 -5.45 -4.31
N LEU A 53 4.32 -6.44 -3.48
CA LEU A 53 3.46 -7.61 -3.24
C LEU A 53 2.13 -7.20 -2.61
N LYS A 54 2.18 -6.38 -1.53
CA LYS A 54 0.99 -5.85 -0.85
C LYS A 54 0.08 -5.08 -1.81
N GLY A 55 0.63 -4.18 -2.62
CA GLY A 55 -0.13 -3.35 -3.55
C GLY A 55 -0.81 -4.16 -4.65
N LYS A 56 -0.11 -5.14 -5.23
CA LYS A 56 -0.71 -6.01 -6.26
C LYS A 56 -1.81 -6.89 -5.71
N MET A 57 -1.60 -7.50 -4.54
CA MET A 57 -2.65 -8.29 -3.86
C MET A 57 -3.85 -7.43 -3.51
N ARG A 58 -3.63 -6.24 -2.93
CA ARG A 58 -4.71 -5.32 -2.58
C ARG A 58 -5.57 -4.94 -3.79
N SER A 59 -4.95 -4.46 -4.86
CA SER A 59 -5.67 -4.02 -6.06
C SER A 59 -6.49 -5.15 -6.71
N LEU A 60 -5.94 -6.38 -6.77
CA LEU A 60 -6.68 -7.54 -7.29
C LEU A 60 -7.89 -7.90 -6.41
N ILE A 61 -7.71 -7.90 -5.09
CA ILE A 61 -8.80 -8.20 -4.15
C ILE A 61 -9.88 -7.11 -4.20
N GLU A 62 -9.49 -5.84 -4.24
CA GLU A 62 -10.45 -4.73 -4.34
C GLU A 62 -11.26 -4.76 -5.65
N LEU A 63 -10.67 -5.22 -6.76
CA LEU A 63 -11.40 -5.44 -8.02
C LEU A 63 -12.38 -6.61 -7.95
N SER A 64 -12.05 -7.66 -7.19
CA SER A 64 -12.90 -8.83 -7.01
C SER A 64 -14.07 -8.62 -6.03
N ASP A 65 -13.95 -7.64 -5.13
CA ASP A 65 -14.96 -7.31 -4.13
C ASP A 65 -15.93 -6.23 -4.67
N PRO A 66 -17.24 -6.52 -4.79
CA PRO A 66 -18.20 -5.58 -5.41
C PRO A 66 -18.35 -4.24 -4.67
N GLU A 67 -18.17 -4.23 -3.35
CA GLU A 67 -18.28 -3.02 -2.54
C GLU A 67 -17.02 -2.18 -2.67
N ALA A 68 -15.84 -2.80 -2.57
CA ALA A 68 -14.57 -2.13 -2.79
C ALA A 68 -14.43 -1.59 -4.22
N SER A 69 -14.86 -2.37 -5.22
CA SER A 69 -14.80 -1.98 -6.63
C SER A 69 -15.63 -0.73 -6.93
N ARG A 70 -16.86 -0.65 -6.42
CA ARG A 70 -17.69 0.57 -6.52
C ARG A 70 -17.01 1.77 -5.88
N ASN A 71 -16.47 1.59 -4.68
CA ASN A 71 -15.76 2.64 -3.96
C ASN A 71 -14.51 3.12 -4.72
N ILE A 72 -13.79 2.25 -5.43
CA ILE A 72 -12.65 2.66 -6.26
C ILE A 72 -13.11 3.57 -7.41
N VAL A 73 -14.22 3.21 -8.07
CA VAL A 73 -14.78 4.02 -9.17
C VAL A 73 -15.20 5.40 -8.66
N GLU A 74 -15.87 5.46 -7.52
CA GLU A 74 -16.27 6.72 -6.87
C GLU A 74 -15.05 7.54 -6.45
N ASN A 75 -14.01 6.89 -5.94
CA ASN A 75 -12.76 7.53 -5.53
C ASN A 75 -11.77 7.76 -6.69
N LYS A 76 -12.22 7.72 -7.95
CA LYS A 76 -11.41 8.03 -9.15
C LYS A 76 -10.14 7.16 -9.29
N GLY A 77 -10.22 5.89 -8.92
CA GLY A 77 -9.12 4.95 -9.01
C GLY A 77 -8.26 4.85 -7.75
N GLU A 78 -8.55 5.64 -6.71
CA GLU A 78 -7.92 5.48 -5.40
C GLU A 78 -8.41 4.23 -4.68
N HIS A 79 -7.54 3.67 -3.85
CA HIS A 79 -7.85 2.50 -3.02
C HIS A 79 -9.06 2.75 -2.10
N CYS A 80 -9.79 1.68 -1.78
CA CYS A 80 -10.95 1.77 -0.92
C CYS A 80 -10.54 2.18 0.52
N LYS A 81 -11.32 3.08 1.14
CA LYS A 81 -11.08 3.62 2.49
C LYS A 81 -12.26 3.42 3.46
N CYS A 82 -13.21 2.55 3.13
CA CYS A 82 -14.43 2.40 3.94
C CYS A 82 -14.21 1.72 5.31
N GLY A 83 -13.06 1.07 5.53
CA GLY A 83 -12.75 0.37 6.79
C GLY A 83 -13.52 -0.94 7.01
N MET A 84 -14.56 -1.21 6.21
CA MET A 84 -15.51 -2.30 6.43
C MET A 84 -15.31 -3.50 5.51
N CYS A 85 -14.88 -3.28 4.28
CA CYS A 85 -14.67 -4.35 3.29
C CYS A 85 -13.42 -5.19 3.63
N VAL A 86 -13.34 -6.39 3.03
CA VAL A 86 -12.22 -7.32 3.21
C VAL A 86 -10.86 -6.68 2.95
N PRO A 87 -10.62 -5.98 1.83
CA PRO A 87 -9.30 -5.38 1.59
C PRO A 87 -8.95 -4.28 2.60
N CYS A 88 -9.92 -3.49 3.09
CA CYS A 88 -9.66 -2.50 4.14
C CYS A 88 -9.26 -3.15 5.48
N LYS A 89 -9.90 -4.27 5.85
CA LYS A 89 -9.58 -5.01 7.08
C LYS A 89 -8.22 -5.69 7.04
N ILE A 90 -7.85 -6.25 5.87
CA ILE A 90 -6.57 -6.95 5.70
C ILE A 90 -5.41 -5.96 5.52
N PHE A 91 -5.56 -4.93 4.69
CA PHE A 91 -4.45 -4.05 4.30
C PHE A 91 -4.38 -2.72 5.06
N GLY A 92 -5.44 -2.40 5.81
CA GLY A 92 -5.61 -1.15 6.52
C GLY A 92 -6.12 0.00 5.64
N VAL A 93 -6.61 1.04 6.32
CA VAL A 93 -6.97 2.33 5.73
C VAL A 93 -5.99 3.39 6.20
N SER A 94 -5.63 4.31 5.31
CA SER A 94 -4.87 5.49 5.70
C SER A 94 -5.74 6.37 6.61
N ALA A 95 -5.13 7.02 7.60
CA ALA A 95 -5.84 7.99 8.43
C ALA A 95 -6.40 9.10 7.53
N SER A 96 -7.72 9.18 7.41
CA SER A 96 -8.38 10.32 6.80
C SER A 96 -8.09 11.55 7.66
N VAL A 97 -7.93 12.71 7.01
CA VAL A 97 -7.69 14.02 7.64
C VAL A 97 -8.96 14.54 8.36
N GLU A 98 -9.95 13.68 8.62
CA GLU A 98 -11.19 14.03 9.32
C GLU A 98 -10.91 14.47 10.76
N THR A 99 -9.86 13.91 11.39
CA THR A 99 -9.44 14.29 12.75
C THR A 99 -9.03 15.76 12.87
N LYS A 100 -8.49 16.39 11.79
CA LYS A 100 -8.09 17.80 11.85
C LYS A 100 -9.29 18.75 11.80
N GLU A 101 -10.35 18.44 11.06
CA GLU A 101 -11.51 19.34 11.00
C GLU A 101 -12.30 19.35 12.30
N GLU A 102 -12.35 18.23 13.03
CA GLU A 102 -12.98 18.16 14.34
C GLU A 102 -12.13 18.85 15.42
N GLU A 103 -10.81 18.64 15.44
CA GLU A 103 -9.89 19.33 16.36
C GLU A 103 -9.88 20.85 16.14
N ILE A 104 -9.87 21.33 14.89
CA ILE A 104 -9.91 22.76 14.56
C ILE A 104 -11.26 23.37 14.99
N LYS A 105 -12.39 22.67 14.81
CA LYS A 105 -13.71 23.15 15.27
C LYS A 105 -13.80 23.20 16.80
N GLU A 106 -13.10 22.33 17.51
CA GLU A 106 -13.10 22.27 18.97
C GLU A 106 -12.19 23.31 19.62
N GLU A 107 -11.04 23.62 19.01
CA GLU A 107 -10.19 24.76 19.38
C GLU A 107 -10.86 26.11 19.08
N MET A 108 -11.54 26.25 17.94
CA MET A 108 -12.29 27.48 17.61
C MET A 108 -13.52 27.71 18.51
N ARG A 109 -14.01 26.67 19.20
CA ARG A 109 -15.09 26.79 20.22
C ARG A 109 -14.58 27.22 21.59
N LYS A 110 -13.30 27.01 21.89
CA LYS A 110 -12.64 27.48 23.12
C LYS A 110 -12.00 28.83 22.82
N GLY A 111 -12.79 29.90 22.90
CA GLY A 111 -12.31 31.26 22.67
C GLY A 111 -11.08 31.60 23.55
N PRO A 112 -10.24 32.57 23.12
CA PRO A 112 -9.06 32.97 23.88
C PRO A 112 -9.52 33.51 25.24
N THR A 113 -9.12 32.83 26.31
CA THR A 113 -9.27 33.35 27.68
C THR A 113 -8.07 34.21 28.02
#